data_AF-A0A7C5Z351-F1
#
_entry.id   AF-A0A7C5Z351-F1
#
_cell.length_a   1.000
_cell.length_b   1.000
_cell.length_c   1.000
_cell.angle_alpha   90.00
_cell.angle_beta   90.00
_cell.angle_gamma   90.00
#
_symmetry.space_group_name_H-M   'P 1'
#
loop_
_entity.id
_entity.type
_entity.pdbx_description
1 polymer ?
#
loop_
_entity_poly.entity_id
_entity_poly.type
_entity_poly.pdbx_seq_one_letter_code
_entity_poly.pdbx_strand_id
1 'polypeptide(L)'
;MPTISRQSKISRDLVMLAKFIRIYCDGKHAQYPRKPAYLKFCNLEELLGESPVLCDDCSKLLAHAFVKRMHCPLDPKPACKHCPQHCYQA
;
A
#
# COMPACT_ATOMS: atom_id res chain seq x y z
N MET A 1 -17.81 4.21 14.16
CA MET A 1 -16.80 5.28 14.02
C MET A 1 -15.46 4.70 14.46
N PRO A 2 -14.46 4.51 13.58
CA PRO A 2 -13.17 3.94 14.00
C PRO A 2 -12.44 4.93 14.90
N THR A 3 -11.80 4.42 15.95
CA THR A 3 -11.00 5.18 16.92
C THR A 3 -9.75 5.77 16.29
N ILE A 4 -9.38 6.99 16.69
CA ILE A 4 -8.22 7.78 16.21
C ILE A 4 -6.92 6.95 16.18
N SER A 5 -6.74 6.01 17.13
CA SER A 5 -5.55 5.14 17.18
C SER A 5 -5.44 4.19 15.98
N ARG A 6 -6.57 3.67 15.47
CA ARG A 6 -6.63 2.73 14.34
C ARG A 6 -6.26 3.40 13.02
N GLN A 7 -6.71 4.64 12.81
CA GLN A 7 -6.31 5.44 11.63
C GLN A 7 -4.80 5.65 11.59
N SER A 8 -4.18 6.01 12.71
CA SER A 8 -2.73 6.22 12.77
C SER A 8 -1.90 4.95 12.47
N LYS A 9 -2.41 3.76 12.83
CA LYS A 9 -1.76 2.47 12.51
C LYS A 9 -1.89 2.15 11.02
N ILE A 10 -3.08 2.35 10.44
CA ILE A 10 -3.30 2.15 9.01
C ILE A 10 -2.38 3.05 8.20
N SER A 11 -2.30 4.35 8.52
CA SER A 11 -1.42 5.27 7.80
C SER A 11 0.05 4.83 7.86
N ARG A 12 0.54 4.39 9.02
CA ARG A 12 1.90 3.84 9.18
C ARG A 12 2.12 2.60 8.29
N ASP A 13 1.16 1.69 8.24
CA ASP A 13 1.25 0.51 7.39
C ASP A 13 1.24 0.86 5.90
N LEU A 14 0.43 1.84 5.49
CA LEU A 14 0.39 2.33 4.11
C LEU A 14 1.73 2.97 3.70
N VAL A 15 2.35 3.75 4.60
CA VAL A 15 3.68 4.33 4.39
C VAL A 15 4.73 3.23 4.19
N MET A 16 4.70 2.18 5.03
CA MET A 16 5.62 1.05 4.92
C MET A 16 5.41 0.26 3.62
N LEU A 17 4.15 0.01 3.23
CA LEU A 17 3.82 -0.66 1.96
C LEU A 17 4.37 0.11 0.76
N ALA A 18 4.19 1.43 0.73
CA ALA A 18 4.71 2.26 -0.35
C ALA A 18 6.25 2.18 -0.45
N LYS A 19 6.96 2.22 0.68
CA LYS A 19 8.42 2.08 0.73
C LYS A 19 8.89 0.72 0.22
N PHE A 20 8.25 -0.38 0.65
CA PHE A 20 8.62 -1.71 0.20
C PHE A 20 8.38 -1.91 -1.29
N ILE A 21 7.26 -1.41 -1.80
CA ILE A 21 6.96 -1.49 -3.24
C ILE A 21 7.94 -0.65 -4.06
N ARG A 22 8.36 0.52 -3.56
CA ARG A 22 9.43 1.32 -4.20
C ARG A 22 10.74 0.56 -4.28
N ILE A 23 11.22 0.02 -3.15
CA ILE A 23 12.46 -0.77 -3.11
C ILE A 23 12.38 -1.98 -4.05
N TYR A 24 11.23 -2.67 -4.08
CA TYR A 24 11.01 -3.80 -4.99
C TYR A 24 11.04 -3.38 -6.46
N CYS A 25 10.34 -2.28 -6.81
CA CYS A 25 10.35 -1.72 -8.15
C CYS A 25 11.77 -1.32 -8.57
N ASP A 26 12.52 -0.71 -7.67
CA ASP A 26 13.90 -0.28 -7.89
C ASP A 26 14.82 -1.47 -8.19
N GLY A 27 14.74 -2.53 -7.40
CA GLY A 27 15.62 -3.69 -7.52
C GLY A 27 15.22 -4.74 -8.57
N LYS A 28 13.93 -4.85 -8.93
CA LYS A 28 13.44 -5.89 -9.85
C LYS A 28 12.96 -5.37 -11.19
N HIS A 29 12.54 -4.11 -11.26
CA HIS A 29 11.93 -3.49 -12.44
C HIS A 29 12.71 -2.23 -12.87
N ALA A 30 14.04 -2.30 -12.85
CA ALA A 30 14.93 -1.22 -13.29
C ALA A 30 14.73 -0.84 -14.76
N GLN A 31 14.39 -1.82 -15.59
CA GLN A 31 14.25 -1.70 -17.04
C GLN A 31 12.93 -1.11 -17.53
N TYR A 32 11.92 -0.96 -16.65
CA TYR A 32 10.60 -0.48 -17.04
C TYR A 32 10.47 1.02 -16.85
N PRO A 33 9.73 1.73 -17.73
CA PRO A 33 9.48 3.16 -17.56
C PRO A 33 8.72 3.40 -16.26
N ARG A 34 9.06 4.52 -15.59
CA ARG A 34 8.48 4.88 -14.30
C ARG A 34 7.89 6.27 -14.36
N LYS A 35 6.82 6.45 -13.61
CA LYS A 35 6.14 7.73 -13.45
C LYS A 35 5.66 7.89 -12.01
N PRO A 36 5.37 9.11 -11.56
CA PRO A 36 4.72 9.32 -10.27
C PRO A 36 3.46 8.48 -10.18
N ALA A 37 3.37 7.64 -9.15
CA ALA A 37 2.20 6.82 -8.90
C ALA A 37 1.02 7.73 -8.51
N TYR A 38 -0.17 7.39 -8.99
CA TYR A 38 -1.39 8.11 -8.69
C TYR A 38 -2.48 7.11 -8.28
N LEU A 39 -3.12 7.37 -7.13
CA LEU A 39 -4.25 6.58 -6.63
C LEU A 39 -5.50 7.45 -6.59
N LYS A 40 -6.59 6.97 -7.19
CA LYS A 40 -7.88 7.71 -7.25
C LYS A 40 -8.52 7.95 -5.87
N PHE A 41 -8.15 7.16 -4.87
CA PHE A 41 -8.82 7.09 -3.56
C PHE A 41 -7.91 7.54 -2.39
N CYS A 42 -6.67 7.93 -2.67
CA CYS A 42 -5.69 8.29 -1.64
C CYS A 42 -4.71 9.32 -2.18
N ASN A 43 -4.53 10.43 -1.45
CA ASN A 43 -3.49 11.41 -1.75
C ASN A 43 -2.15 10.90 -1.21
N LEU A 44 -1.27 10.48 -2.12
CA LEU A 44 0.03 9.93 -1.78
C LEU A 44 1.00 10.98 -1.23
N GLU A 45 0.92 12.23 -1.71
CA GLU A 45 1.80 13.31 -1.27
C GLU A 45 1.49 13.71 0.18
N GLU A 46 0.21 13.79 0.53
CA GLU A 46 -0.21 14.06 1.91
C GLU A 46 0.20 12.92 2.87
N LEU A 47 0.17 11.67 2.41
CA LEU A 47 0.50 10.51 3.23
C LEU A 47 2.00 10.24 3.36
N LEU A 48 2.77 10.46 2.28
CA LEU A 48 4.18 10.06 2.17
C LEU A 48 5.15 11.26 2.13
N GLY A 49 4.64 12.46 1.88
CA GLY A 49 5.43 13.67 1.58
C GLY A 49 5.79 13.83 0.09
N GLU A 50 5.78 12.74 -0.67
CA GLU A 50 6.05 12.72 -2.12
C GLU A 50 5.34 11.56 -2.82
N SER A 51 5.01 11.74 -4.10
CA SER A 51 4.47 10.67 -4.93
C SER A 51 5.59 9.69 -5.34
N PRO A 52 5.53 8.40 -4.97
CA PRO A 52 6.55 7.43 -5.32
C PRO A 52 6.58 7.21 -6.83
N VAL A 53 7.77 7.22 -7.42
CA VAL A 53 7.96 6.98 -8.86
C VAL A 53 8.07 5.47 -9.10
N LEU A 54 7.07 4.89 -9.76
CA LEU A 54 6.94 3.44 -9.93
C LEU A 54 6.67 3.08 -11.39
N CYS A 55 6.98 1.84 -11.78
CA CYS A 55 6.46 1.28 -13.02
C CYS A 55 4.95 1.03 -12.93
N ASP A 56 4.29 0.77 -14.06
CA ASP A 56 2.84 0.55 -14.11
C ASP A 56 2.39 -0.63 -13.24
N ASP A 57 3.14 -1.74 -13.24
CA ASP A 57 2.78 -2.93 -12.45
C ASP A 57 2.96 -2.70 -10.95
N CYS A 58 4.01 -2.00 -10.54
CA CYS A 58 4.19 -1.62 -9.13
C CYS A 58 3.16 -0.58 -8.68
N SER A 59 2.68 0.28 -9.58
CA SER A 59 1.59 1.22 -9.29
C SER A 59 0.26 0.48 -9.04
N LYS A 60 -0.05 -0.55 -9.84
CA LYS A 60 -1.20 -1.43 -9.61
C LYS A 60 -1.07 -2.21 -8.30
N LEU A 61 0.12 -2.73 -8.02
CA LEU A 61 0.40 -3.43 -6.76
C LEU A 61 0.20 -2.50 -5.55
N LEU A 62 0.65 -1.25 -5.63
CA LEU A 62 0.44 -0.23 -4.61
C LEU A 62 -1.05 0.00 -4.36
N ALA A 63 -1.81 0.23 -5.44
CA ALA A 63 -3.25 0.43 -5.36
C ALA A 63 -3.96 -0.77 -4.68
N HIS A 64 -3.62 -1.99 -5.11
CA HIS A 64 -4.18 -3.20 -4.54
C HIS A 64 -3.86 -3.34 -3.05
N ALA A 65 -2.59 -3.19 -2.66
CA ALA A 65 -2.15 -3.30 -1.28
C ALA A 65 -2.83 -2.26 -0.37
N PHE A 66 -2.98 -1.02 -0.85
CA PHE A 66 -3.65 0.05 -0.12
C PHE A 66 -5.13 -0.28 0.13
N VAL A 67 -5.87 -0.67 -0.91
CA VAL A 67 -7.29 -1.06 -0.79
C VAL A 67 -7.44 -2.19 0.24
N LYS A 68 -6.64 -3.25 0.12
CA LYS A 68 -6.73 -4.39 1.04
C LYS A 68 -6.40 -4.00 2.48
N ARG A 69 -5.44 -3.10 2.71
CA ARG A 69 -5.07 -2.66 4.06
C ARG A 69 -6.13 -1.75 4.69
N MET A 70 -6.68 -0.82 3.92
CA MET A 70 -7.73 0.11 4.36
C MET A 70 -9.05 -0.61 4.66
N HIS A 71 -9.42 -1.59 3.85
CA HIS A 71 -10.68 -2.34 4.00
C HIS A 71 -10.60 -3.53 4.96
N CYS A 72 -9.40 -3.87 5.48
CA CYS A 72 -9.27 -4.96 6.44
C CYS A 72 -10.01 -4.62 7.75
N PRO A 73 -10.99 -5.43 8.19
CA PRO A 73 -11.73 -5.15 9.42
C PRO A 73 -10.91 -5.46 10.68
N LEU A 74 -9.94 -6.37 10.59
CA LEU A 74 -9.19 -6.91 11.74
C LEU A 74 -8.23 -5.86 12.35
N ASP A 75 -8.25 -5.74 13.68
CA ASP A 75 -7.29 -4.99 14.50
C ASP A 75 -7.04 -5.75 15.82
N PRO A 76 -5.85 -6.30 16.07
CA PRO A 76 -4.66 -6.25 15.22
C PRO A 76 -4.83 -7.06 13.92
N LYS A 77 -4.27 -6.56 12.81
CA LYS A 77 -4.23 -7.30 11.54
C LYS A 77 -3.23 -8.46 11.67
N PRO A 78 -3.65 -9.74 11.53
CA PRO A 78 -2.72 -10.85 11.51
C PRO A 78 -1.90 -10.85 10.21
N ALA A 79 -0.76 -11.55 10.21
CA ALA A 79 -0.06 -11.87 8.97
C ALA A 79 -1.00 -12.60 8.01
N CYS A 80 -0.92 -12.32 6.70
CA CYS A 80 -1.85 -12.88 5.71
C CYS A 80 -1.96 -14.42 5.76
N LYS A 81 -0.86 -15.12 6.08
CA LYS A 81 -0.81 -16.57 6.26
C LYS A 81 -1.59 -17.10 7.48
N HIS A 82 -1.85 -16.25 8.47
CA HIS A 82 -2.63 -16.57 9.66
C HIS A 82 -3.98 -15.84 9.65
N CYS A 83 -4.36 -15.24 8.52
CA CYS A 83 -5.61 -14.50 8.43
C CYS A 83 -6.78 -15.49 8.31
N PRO A 84 -7.83 -15.38 9.15
CA PRO A 84 -8.98 -16.27 9.07
C PRO A 84 -9.75 -16.15 7.75
N GLN A 85 -9.57 -15.02 7.04
CA GLN A 85 -10.13 -14.79 5.72
C GLN A 85 -9.02 -14.36 4.75
N HIS A 86 -8.68 -15.21 3.78
CA HIS A 86 -7.67 -14.89 2.77
C HIS A 86 -8.24 -13.90 1.75
N CYS A 87 -7.67 -12.69 1.68
CA CYS A 87 -8.14 -11.63 0.80
C CYS A 87 -7.19 -11.30 -0.37
N TYR A 88 -6.10 -12.06 -0.53
CA TYR A 88 -5.04 -11.80 -1.52
C TYR A 88 -5.31 -12.36 -2.93
N GLN A 89 -6.37 -13.17 -3.11
CA GLN A 89 -6.70 -13.79 -4.40
C GLN A 89 -7.84 -13.08 -5.17
N ALA A 90 -8.45 -12.06 -4.56
CA ALA A 90 -9.62 -11.37 -5.09
C ALA A 90 -9.27 -10.07 -5.81
#